data_AF-A0A7C3PV47-F1
#
_entry.id   AF-A0A7C3PV47-F1
#
_cell.length_a   1.000
_cell.length_b   1.000
_cell.length_c   1.000
_cell.angle_alpha   90.00
_cell.angle_beta   90.00
_cell.angle_gamma   90.00
#
_symmetry.space_group_name_H-M   'P 1'
#
loop_
_entity.id
_entity.type
_entity.pdbx_description
1 polymer ?
#
loop_
_entity_poly.entity_id
_entity_poly.type
_entity_poly.pdbx_seq_one_letter_code
_entity_poly.pdbx_strand_id
1 'polypeptide(L)'
;MARVNIITKGRSGTIQYIEGSLFKKNTCEFYWEFGGADAVAIIWFPKSDAEWDAKYPWAVGRRMEIVKDMAEQVRKKQAPSSTLKWEEGTVFLISG
;
A
#
# COMPACT_ATOMS: atom_id res chain seq x y z
N MET A 1 3.16 -9.24 -13.32
CA MET A 1 2.97 -9.35 -11.86
C MET A 1 3.46 -8.06 -11.24
N ALA A 2 2.70 -7.46 -10.33
CA ALA A 2 3.11 -6.21 -9.71
C ALA A 2 4.23 -6.44 -8.70
N ARG A 3 5.15 -5.49 -8.59
CA ARG A 3 6.24 -5.52 -7.62
C ARG A 3 6.00 -4.47 -6.55
N VAL A 4 5.94 -4.90 -5.29
CA VAL A 4 6.02 -3.99 -4.15
C VAL A 4 7.47 -3.76 -3.71
N ASN A 5 7.88 -2.50 -3.65
CA ASN A 5 9.13 -2.03 -3.06
C ASN A 5 8.83 -1.17 -1.83
N ILE A 6 9.52 -1.39 -0.72
CA ILE A 6 9.30 -0.67 0.55
C ILE A 6 10.56 0.14 0.83
N ILE A 7 10.40 1.46 0.85
CA ILE A 7 11.46 2.42 1.13
C ILE A 7 11.27 2.88 2.57
N THR A 8 12.20 2.51 3.46
CA THR A 8 12.15 2.85 4.88
C THR A 8 13.03 4.05 5.19
N LYS A 9 12.48 5.03 5.92
CA LYS A 9 13.19 6.20 6.45
C LYS A 9 12.85 6.38 7.93
N GLY A 10 13.60 5.71 8.80
CA GLY A 10 13.36 5.74 10.24
C GLY A 10 12.10 4.95 10.61
N ARG A 11 11.11 5.62 11.22
CA ARG A 11 9.84 5.03 11.66
C ARG A 11 8.72 5.10 10.62
N SER A 12 9.00 5.64 9.45
CA SER A 12 8.06 5.78 8.35
C SER A 12 8.72 5.57 7.00
N GLY A 13 7.95 5.66 5.93
CA GLY A 13 8.50 5.55 4.59
C GLY A 13 7.44 5.53 3.50
N THR A 14 7.82 4.98 2.36
CA THR A 14 6.98 4.90 1.16
C THR A 14 6.96 3.49 0.62
N ILE A 15 5.77 2.99 0.30
CA ILE A 15 5.56 1.75 -0.44
C ILE A 15 5.29 2.12 -1.89
N GLN A 16 6.07 1.55 -2.80
CA GLN A 16 5.86 1.67 -4.24
C GLN A 16 5.29 0.37 -4.78
N TYR A 17 4.09 0.45 -5.33
CA TYR A 17 3.46 -0.62 -6.10
C TYR A 17 3.71 -0.38 -7.58
N ILE A 18 4.46 -1.27 -8.23
CA ILE A 18 4.97 -1.05 -9.59
C ILE A 18 4.38 -2.11 -10.53
N GLU A 19 3.67 -1.65 -11.56
CA GLU A 19 3.17 -2.45 -12.68
C GLU A 19 3.79 -2.01 -14.01
N GLY A 20 3.82 -2.91 -14.98
CA GLY A 20 4.27 -2.61 -16.34
C GLY A 20 5.54 -3.38 -16.75
N SER A 21 6.09 -2.98 -17.89
CA SER A 21 7.24 -3.65 -18.53
C SER A 21 8.52 -2.83 -18.37
N LEU A 22 9.63 -3.36 -18.91
CA LEU A 22 10.94 -2.70 -18.85
C LEU A 22 10.92 -1.27 -19.43
N PHE A 23 10.04 -1.01 -20.41
CA PHE A 23 9.97 0.25 -21.16
C PHE A 23 8.85 1.20 -20.71
N LYS A 24 7.90 0.72 -19.90
CA LYS A 24 6.84 1.55 -19.31
C LYS A 24 6.48 1.02 -17.93
N LYS A 25 6.84 1.79 -16.91
CA LYS A 25 6.53 1.49 -15.50
C LYS A 25 5.46 2.46 -15.03
N ASN A 26 4.40 1.91 -14.48
CA ASN A 26 3.39 2.64 -13.75
C ASN A 26 3.59 2.36 -12.26
N THR A 27 3.55 3.41 -11.44
CA THR A 27 3.80 3.30 -10.00
C THR A 27 2.67 3.95 -9.22
N CYS A 28 2.19 3.27 -8.19
CA CYS A 28 1.41 3.87 -7.10
C CYS A 28 2.30 3.98 -5.87
N GLU A 29 2.18 5.10 -5.14
CA GLU A 29 2.99 5.39 -3.96
C GLU A 29 2.10 5.62 -2.75
N PHE A 30 2.40 4.90 -1.68
CA PHE A 30 1.65 4.91 -0.44
C PHE A 30 2.58 5.29 0.71
N TYR A 31 2.10 6.18 1.57
CA TYR A 31 2.80 6.50 2.80
C TYR A 31 2.55 5.39 3.82
N TRP A 32 3.58 5.05 4.61
CA TRP A 32 3.44 4.14 5.73
C TRP A 32 4.25 4.61 6.93
N GLU A 33 3.84 4.19 8.12
CA GLU A 33 4.62 4.35 9.34
C GLU A 33 4.38 3.20 10.32
N PHE A 34 5.27 3.07 11.30
CA PHE A 34 5.05 2.14 12.40
C PHE A 34 3.80 2.53 13.17
N GLY A 35 2.93 1.56 13.39
CA GLY A 35 1.80 1.75 14.26
C GLY A 35 2.22 1.79 15.74
N GLY A 36 1.23 2.06 16.58
CA GLY A 36 1.33 1.91 18.03
C GLY A 36 0.34 0.86 18.53
N ALA A 37 0.48 0.47 19.80
CA ALA A 37 -0.32 -0.56 20.44
C ALA A 37 -0.28 -1.90 19.68
N ASP A 38 -1.40 -2.34 19.13
CA ASP A 38 -1.58 -3.59 18.37
C ASP A 38 -1.26 -3.44 16.87
N ALA A 39 -1.10 -2.21 16.37
CA ALA A 39 -0.73 -1.96 14.98
C ALA A 39 0.78 -2.00 14.79
N VAL A 40 1.26 -2.94 13.98
CA VAL A 40 2.67 -3.03 13.54
C VAL A 40 2.98 -1.92 12.54
N ALA A 41 2.08 -1.69 11.59
CA ALA A 41 2.22 -0.64 10.58
C ALA A 41 0.86 -0.09 10.17
N ILE A 42 0.87 1.18 9.75
CA ILE A 42 -0.28 1.88 9.20
C ILE A 42 0.11 2.32 7.79
N ILE A 43 -0.77 2.06 6.82
CA ILE A 43 -0.54 2.40 5.41
C ILE A 43 -1.71 3.26 4.92
N TRP A 44 -1.41 4.43 4.36
CA TRP A 44 -2.39 5.37 3.84
C TRP A 44 -2.52 5.30 2.32
N PHE A 45 -3.76 5.39 1.84
CA PHE A 45 -4.10 5.40 0.43
C PHE A 45 -5.24 6.38 0.14
N PRO A 46 -5.42 6.81 -1.14
CA PRO A 46 -6.49 7.73 -1.52
C PRO A 46 -7.88 7.27 -1.04
N LYS A 47 -8.63 8.18 -0.43
CA LYS A 47 -9.90 7.85 0.25
C LYS A 47 -11.03 7.58 -0.73
N SER A 48 -11.03 8.30 -1.85
CA SER A 48 -12.06 8.22 -2.89
C SER A 48 -11.49 7.73 -4.22
N ASP A 49 -12.37 7.18 -5.06
CA ASP A 49 -12.02 6.81 -6.43
C ASP A 49 -11.65 8.04 -7.27
N ALA A 50 -12.30 9.18 -7.06
CA ALA A 50 -11.96 10.42 -7.75
C ALA A 50 -10.52 10.92 -7.45
N GLU A 51 -10.11 10.87 -6.18
CA GLU A 51 -8.74 11.19 -5.78
C GLU A 51 -7.73 10.20 -6.39
N TRP A 52 -8.08 8.92 -6.41
CA TRP A 52 -7.26 7.88 -7.01
C TRP A 52 -7.10 8.06 -8.52
N ASP A 53 -8.20 8.27 -9.24
CA ASP A 53 -8.22 8.41 -10.70
C ASP A 53 -7.43 9.66 -11.13
N ALA A 54 -7.50 10.75 -10.37
CA ALA A 54 -6.69 11.93 -10.59
C ALA A 54 -5.20 11.69 -10.34
N LYS A 55 -4.85 10.93 -9.29
CA LYS A 55 -3.45 10.66 -8.90
C LYS A 55 -2.79 9.58 -9.75
N TYR A 56 -3.55 8.57 -10.16
CA TYR A 56 -3.11 7.40 -10.92
C TYR A 56 -4.02 7.14 -12.13
N PRO A 57 -4.00 7.99 -13.18
CA PRO A 57 -4.87 7.84 -14.35
C PRO A 57 -4.72 6.51 -15.10
N TRP A 58 -3.60 5.83 -14.93
CA TRP A 58 -3.35 4.50 -15.51
C TRP A 58 -4.12 3.37 -14.82
N ALA A 59 -4.58 3.60 -13.59
CA ALA A 59 -5.19 2.62 -12.71
C ALA A 59 -6.65 2.97 -12.36
N VAL A 60 -7.31 3.73 -13.22
CA VAL A 60 -8.71 4.16 -13.02
C VAL A 60 -9.61 2.95 -12.75
N GLY A 61 -10.44 3.04 -11.72
CA GLY A 61 -11.34 1.95 -11.30
C GLY A 61 -10.65 0.74 -10.63
N ARG A 62 -9.31 0.76 -10.46
CA ARG A 62 -8.54 -0.33 -9.82
C ARG A 62 -8.03 0.02 -8.42
N ARG A 63 -8.58 1.07 -7.78
CA ARG A 63 -8.13 1.55 -6.47
C ARG A 63 -8.03 0.44 -5.43
N MET A 64 -9.16 -0.17 -5.08
CA MET A 64 -9.18 -1.19 -4.03
C MET A 64 -8.55 -2.52 -4.46
N GLU A 65 -8.48 -2.82 -5.76
CA GLU A 65 -7.74 -3.97 -6.27
C GLU A 65 -6.24 -3.83 -5.95
N ILE A 66 -5.64 -2.72 -6.37
CA ILE A 66 -4.21 -2.44 -6.19
C ILE A 66 -3.87 -2.27 -4.71
N VAL A 67 -4.69 -1.55 -3.95
CA VAL A 67 -4.44 -1.35 -2.52
C VAL A 67 -4.48 -2.69 -1.76
N LYS A 68 -5.43 -3.58 -2.08
CA LYS A 68 -5.50 -4.93 -1.47
C LYS A 68 -4.28 -5.78 -1.83
N ASP A 69 -3.90 -5.82 -3.10
CA ASP A 69 -2.72 -6.59 -3.52
C ASP A 69 -1.43 -6.03 -2.90
N MET A 70 -1.27 -4.70 -2.88
CA MET A 70 -0.17 -4.02 -2.20
C MET A 70 -0.10 -4.40 -0.72
N ALA A 71 -1.22 -4.29 0.01
CA ALA A 71 -1.26 -4.56 1.45
C ALA A 71 -0.92 -6.04 1.75
N GLU A 72 -1.45 -6.99 0.96
CA GLU A 72 -1.12 -8.41 1.10
C GLU A 72 0.36 -8.69 0.81
N GLN A 73 0.93 -8.07 -0.23
CA GLN A 73 2.35 -8.20 -0.52
C GLN A 73 3.21 -7.61 0.60
N VAL A 74 2.84 -6.46 1.17
CA VAL A 74 3.56 -5.86 2.31
C VAL A 74 3.48 -6.76 3.53
N ARG A 75 2.28 -7.23 3.90
CA ARG A 75 2.06 -8.17 5.00
C ARG A 75 2.95 -9.40 4.86
N LYS A 76 2.89 -10.09 3.72
CA LYS A 76 3.69 -11.30 3.47
C LYS A 76 5.20 -11.05 3.56
N LYS A 77 5.68 -9.87 3.18
CA LYS A 77 7.11 -9.53 3.17
C LYS A 77 7.65 -9.06 4.52
N GLN A 78 6.86 -8.30 5.27
CA GLN A 78 7.34 -7.58 6.47
C GLN A 78 6.73 -8.10 7.78
N ALA A 79 5.48 -8.53 7.77
CA ALA A 79 4.78 -8.99 8.96
C ALA A 79 3.84 -10.17 8.61
N PRO A 80 4.38 -11.34 8.25
CA PRO A 80 3.58 -12.45 7.72
C PRO A 80 2.56 -13.02 8.73
N SER A 81 2.78 -12.82 10.03
CA SER A 81 1.87 -13.19 11.12
C SER A 81 0.80 -12.14 11.43
N SER A 82 0.88 -10.94 10.85
CA SER A 82 -0.12 -9.90 11.09
C SER A 82 -1.38 -10.12 10.25
N THR A 83 -2.47 -9.48 10.66
CA THR A 83 -3.74 -9.41 9.92
C THR A 83 -3.93 -8.02 9.31
N LEU A 84 -4.73 -7.91 8.24
CA LEU A 84 -5.07 -6.62 7.63
C LEU A 84 -6.41 -6.13 8.17
N LYS A 85 -6.41 -5.00 8.87
CA LYS A 85 -7.63 -4.29 9.29
C LYS A 85 -7.83 -3.07 8.40
N TRP A 86 -8.99 -3.01 7.76
CA TRP A 86 -9.34 -1.98 6.79
C TRP A 86 -10.15 -0.86 7.43
N GLU A 87 -9.76 0.38 7.19
CA GLU A 87 -10.48 1.59 7.58
C GLU A 87 -10.51 2.57 6.39
N GLU A 88 -11.22 3.70 6.55
CA GLU A 88 -11.36 4.67 5.46
C GLU A 88 -10.01 5.34 5.12
N GLY A 89 -9.48 5.04 3.93
CA GLY A 89 -8.20 5.56 3.44
C GLY A 89 -6.96 5.00 4.15
N THR A 90 -7.13 3.97 4.99
CA THR A 90 -6.03 3.41 5.78
C THR A 90 -6.18 1.90 5.92
N VAL A 91 -5.06 1.18 5.89
CA VAL A 91 -5.00 -0.24 6.26
C VAL A 91 -3.94 -0.44 7.33
N PHE A 92 -4.33 -1.15 8.38
CA PHE A 92 -3.47 -1.48 9.51
C PHE A 92 -3.00 -2.92 9.40
N LEU A 93 -1.72 -3.14 9.68
CA LEU A 93 -1.17 -4.47 9.92
C LEU A 93 -1.22 -4.71 11.43
N ILE A 94 -2.17 -5.50 11.90
CA ILE A 94 -2.39 -5.75 13.33
C ILE A 94 -1.66 -7.03 13.75
N SER A 95 -0.88 -6.96 14.83
CA SER A 95 -0.25 -8.15 15.40
C SER A 95 -1.32 -9.12 15.91
N GLY A 96 -1.23 -10.38 15.46
CA GLY A 96 -2.08 -11.46 15.97
C GLY A 96 -1.68 -11.91 17.37
#